data_AF-A0A7V3M992-F1
#
_entry.id   AF-A0A7V3M992-F1
#
_cell.length_a   1.000
_cell.length_b   1.000
_cell.length_c   1.000
_cell.angle_alpha   90.00
_cell.angle_beta   90.00
_cell.angle_gamma   90.00
#
_symmetry.space_group_name_H-M   'P 1'
#
loop_
_entity.id
_entity.type
_entity.pdbx_description
1 polymer ?
#
loop_
_entity_poly.entity_id
_entity_poly.type
_entity_poly.pdbx_seq_one_letter_code
_entity_poly.pdbx_strand_id
1 'polypeptide(L)'
;AKEKGKAIALERLRHMPKGERGDGKPALRRKLGNWAYRSLLEKVKILARREGIEVVEVSPAYTSVIGALKYAPQHLLDKDRAAALVIARRALGFEEKMPKHYERLLGDGEFLGYAIAYWEEKVEELRARKREEKNKWKGNAVRKDLEKAKKSLHLLRESVGGEPVGATYQVAPSQETADRWKEPVRENGWQVAYAALAEPLLGGSFRDLSPLRPVLVLGEWERPARRLAPDLVQGRDYQHYRGEPGG
;
A
#
# COMPACT_ATOMS: atom_id res chain seq x y z
N ALA A 1 0.73 28.33 -6.31
CA ALA A 1 1.23 28.66 -4.95
C ALA A 1 1.22 30.17 -4.76
N LYS A 2 2.11 30.91 -5.44
CA LYS A 2 2.20 32.38 -5.41
C LYS A 2 0.86 33.11 -5.55
N GLU A 3 0.14 32.87 -6.65
CA GLU A 3 -1.16 33.50 -6.93
C GLU A 3 -2.21 33.26 -5.84
N LYS A 4 -2.21 32.08 -5.22
CA LYS A 4 -3.18 31.70 -4.19
C LYS A 4 -2.69 31.98 -2.76
N GLY A 5 -1.49 32.54 -2.59
CA GLY A 5 -0.87 32.75 -1.28
C GLY A 5 -0.69 31.46 -0.46
N LYS A 6 -0.41 30.32 -1.13
CA LYS A 6 -0.31 29.01 -0.46
C LYS A 6 1.12 28.47 -0.46
N ALA A 7 1.46 27.78 0.63
CA ALA A 7 2.67 26.98 0.76
C ALA A 7 2.68 25.76 -0.19
N ILE A 8 3.86 25.18 -0.38
CA ILE A 8 4.07 23.95 -1.16
C ILE A 8 4.46 22.82 -0.21
N ALA A 9 3.74 21.70 -0.27
CA ALA A 9 4.08 20.48 0.45
C ALA A 9 4.85 19.51 -0.45
N LEU A 10 5.97 18.96 0.03
CA LEU A 10 6.81 18.01 -0.69
C LEU A 10 7.13 16.79 0.17
N GLU A 11 7.23 15.62 -0.45
CA GLU A 11 7.82 14.47 0.23
C GLU A 11 9.34 14.59 0.32
N ARG A 12 9.86 14.21 1.49
CA ARG A 12 11.30 14.08 1.70
C ARG A 12 11.82 12.72 1.19
N LEU A 13 11.77 12.46 -0.12
CA LEU A 13 12.40 11.24 -0.66
C LEU A 13 13.91 11.44 -0.77
N ARG A 14 14.67 10.52 -0.17
CA ARG A 14 16.14 10.51 -0.28
C ARG A 14 16.62 9.89 -1.60
N HIS A 15 15.89 8.88 -2.05
CA HIS A 15 16.21 8.05 -3.20
C HIS A 15 14.91 7.54 -3.84
N MET A 16 14.90 7.41 -5.16
CA MET A 16 13.85 6.72 -5.89
C MET A 16 14.47 5.54 -6.65
N PRO A 17 13.99 4.30 -6.44
CA PRO A 17 14.54 3.13 -7.11
C PRO A 17 14.34 3.25 -8.61
N LYS A 18 15.43 3.14 -9.37
CA LYS A 18 15.42 3.27 -10.85
C LYS A 18 15.35 1.92 -11.59
N GLY A 19 15.28 0.82 -10.85
CA GLY A 19 15.44 -0.53 -11.37
C GLY A 19 16.90 -0.93 -11.55
N GLU A 20 17.13 -2.21 -11.83
CA GLU A 20 18.46 -2.81 -11.95
C GLU A 20 18.70 -3.24 -13.40
N ARG A 21 19.95 -3.25 -13.86
CA ARG A 21 20.25 -3.82 -15.17
C ARG A 21 19.92 -5.31 -15.13
N GLY A 22 19.06 -5.75 -16.05
CA GLY A 22 18.68 -7.16 -16.16
C GLY A 22 17.43 -7.57 -15.36
N ASP A 23 16.72 -6.64 -14.73
CA ASP A 23 15.43 -6.84 -14.05
C ASP A 23 14.25 -7.20 -14.97
N GLY A 24 14.47 -7.28 -16.28
CA GLY A 24 13.44 -7.56 -17.28
C GLY A 24 12.46 -6.41 -17.56
N LYS A 25 12.68 -5.20 -17.01
CA LYS A 25 11.79 -4.04 -17.16
C LYS A 25 12.50 -2.85 -17.84
N PRO A 26 13.06 -3.03 -19.07
CA PRO A 26 13.89 -2.01 -19.73
C PRO A 26 13.16 -0.70 -20.03
N ALA A 27 11.89 -0.76 -20.43
CA ALA A 27 11.10 0.43 -20.72
C ALA A 27 10.90 1.31 -19.48
N LEU A 28 10.66 0.69 -18.31
CA LEU A 28 10.51 1.39 -17.04
C LEU A 28 11.85 1.99 -16.59
N ARG A 29 12.93 1.21 -16.63
CA ARG A 29 14.28 1.69 -16.28
C ARG A 29 14.71 2.86 -17.15
N ARG A 30 14.40 2.87 -18.44
CA ARG A 30 14.68 4.02 -19.33
C ARG A 30 13.95 5.28 -18.86
N LYS A 31 12.66 5.18 -18.55
CA LYS A 31 11.87 6.30 -18.03
C LYS A 31 12.42 6.82 -16.69
N LEU A 32 12.69 5.91 -15.75
CA LEU A 32 13.21 6.26 -14.41
C LEU A 32 14.67 6.74 -14.44
N GLY A 33 15.47 6.24 -15.38
CA GLY A 33 16.86 6.66 -15.59
C GLY A 33 16.96 8.15 -15.91
N ASN A 34 16.09 8.60 -16.83
CA ASN A 34 16.00 9.99 -17.27
C ASN A 34 15.33 10.92 -16.23
N TRP A 35 14.68 10.35 -15.21
CA TRP A 35 13.97 11.13 -14.21
C TRP A 35 14.94 11.71 -13.16
N ALA A 36 15.14 13.03 -13.23
CA ALA A 36 16.01 13.80 -12.34
C ALA A 36 15.24 14.33 -11.11
N TYR A 37 14.63 13.43 -10.34
CA TYR A 37 13.80 13.77 -9.17
C TYR A 37 14.47 14.74 -8.19
N ARG A 38 15.74 14.47 -7.81
CA ARG A 38 16.45 15.29 -6.82
C ARG A 38 16.65 16.72 -7.32
N SER A 39 17.10 16.87 -8.56
CA SER A 39 17.30 18.18 -9.19
C SER A 39 15.99 18.94 -9.38
N LEU A 40 14.88 18.24 -9.68
CA LEU A 40 13.56 18.85 -9.74
C LEU A 40 13.16 19.42 -8.38
N LEU A 41 13.25 18.63 -7.31
CA LEU A 41 12.90 19.11 -5.97
C LEU A 41 13.77 20.26 -5.51
N GLU A 42 15.08 20.20 -5.75
CA GLU A 42 16.01 21.27 -5.41
C GLU A 42 15.64 22.57 -6.13
N LYS A 43 15.34 22.50 -7.43
CA LYS A 43 14.86 23.65 -8.20
C LYS A 43 13.54 24.20 -7.65
N VAL A 44 12.59 23.34 -7.29
CA VAL A 44 11.33 23.77 -6.66
C VAL A 44 11.62 24.53 -5.37
N LYS A 45 12.51 24.03 -4.51
CA LYS A 45 12.89 24.69 -3.25
C LYS A 45 13.58 26.05 -3.47
N ILE A 46 14.52 26.12 -4.42
CA ILE A 46 15.23 27.37 -4.75
C ILE A 46 14.25 28.42 -5.26
N LEU A 47 13.36 28.03 -6.19
CA LEU A 47 12.35 28.93 -6.73
C LEU A 47 11.36 29.37 -5.65
N ALA A 48 10.86 28.45 -4.84
CA ALA A 48 9.94 28.79 -3.76
C ALA A 48 10.57 29.81 -2.79
N ARG A 49 11.83 29.61 -2.38
CA ARG A 49 12.56 30.56 -1.54
C ARG A 49 12.68 31.93 -2.21
N ARG A 50 13.05 31.98 -3.49
CA ARG A 50 13.18 33.25 -4.24
C ARG A 50 11.87 34.01 -4.34
N GLU A 51 10.76 33.29 -4.46
CA GLU A 51 9.41 33.86 -4.57
C GLU A 51 8.73 34.09 -3.20
N GLY A 52 9.43 33.87 -2.08
CA GLY A 52 8.86 34.02 -0.72
C GLY A 52 7.80 32.99 -0.37
N ILE A 53 7.80 31.82 -1.02
CA ILE A 53 6.84 30.73 -0.82
C ILE A 53 7.43 29.72 0.16
N GLU A 54 6.68 29.42 1.22
CA GLU A 54 7.05 28.39 2.18
C GLU A 54 6.97 26.99 1.56
N VAL A 55 7.97 26.16 1.87
CA VAL A 55 8.03 24.75 1.49
C VAL A 55 8.08 23.88 2.73
N VAL A 56 7.08 23.01 2.89
CA VAL A 56 6.99 22.06 3.99
C VAL A 56 7.36 20.67 3.48
N GLU A 57 8.40 20.08 4.06
CA GLU A 57 8.78 18.69 3.77
C GLU A 57 8.08 17.72 4.74
N VAL A 58 7.51 16.65 4.20
CA VAL A 58 6.80 15.63 5.00
C VAL A 58 7.41 14.24 4.80
N SER A 59 7.11 13.34 5.74
CA SER A 59 7.51 11.93 5.63
C SER A 59 6.89 11.28 4.38
N PRO A 60 7.67 10.58 3.54
CA PRO A 60 7.17 9.84 2.39
C PRO A 60 6.52 8.49 2.75
N ALA A 61 6.53 8.09 4.03
CA ALA A 61 6.10 6.76 4.44
C ALA A 61 4.65 6.48 4.01
N TYR A 62 4.47 5.47 3.14
CA TYR A 62 3.17 4.95 2.70
C TYR A 62 2.23 5.97 2.03
N THR A 63 2.69 7.13 1.58
CA THR A 63 1.83 8.17 0.98
C THR A 63 1.03 7.66 -0.21
N SER A 64 1.68 6.88 -1.09
CA SER A 64 1.03 6.24 -2.24
C SER A 64 0.04 5.15 -1.84
N VAL A 65 0.35 4.36 -0.82
CA VAL A 65 -0.53 3.29 -0.30
C VAL A 65 -1.76 3.90 0.37
N ILE A 66 -1.56 4.87 1.26
CA ILE A 66 -2.65 5.58 1.95
C ILE A 66 -3.50 6.32 0.93
N GLY A 67 -2.87 7.03 -0.01
CA GLY A 67 -3.57 7.70 -1.11
C GLY A 67 -4.46 6.73 -1.88
N ALA A 68 -3.91 5.60 -2.31
CA ALA A 68 -4.64 4.61 -3.09
C ALA A 68 -5.76 3.91 -2.31
N LEU A 69 -5.51 3.50 -1.07
CA LEU A 69 -6.48 2.71 -0.31
C LEU A 69 -7.55 3.55 0.37
N LYS A 70 -7.23 4.77 0.81
CA LYS A 70 -8.14 5.62 1.59
C LYS A 70 -8.73 6.74 0.74
N TYR A 71 -7.91 7.60 0.17
CA TYR A 71 -8.39 8.85 -0.41
C TYR A 71 -8.88 8.73 -1.86
N ALA A 72 -8.24 7.87 -2.66
CA ALA A 72 -8.67 7.62 -4.02
C ALA A 72 -10.12 7.08 -4.10
N PRO A 73 -10.51 6.02 -3.37
CA PRO A 73 -11.90 5.56 -3.35
C PRO A 73 -12.88 6.55 -2.70
N GLN A 74 -12.45 7.34 -1.69
CA GLN A 74 -13.32 8.33 -1.03
C GLN A 74 -13.67 9.51 -1.92
N HIS A 75 -12.68 9.99 -2.69
CA HIS A 75 -12.81 11.23 -3.45
C HIS A 75 -12.83 11.00 -4.96
N LEU A 76 -12.88 9.74 -5.41
CA LEU A 76 -12.82 9.35 -6.83
C LEU A 76 -11.61 9.98 -7.55
N LEU A 77 -10.47 9.96 -6.86
CA LEU A 77 -9.21 10.50 -7.37
C LEU A 77 -8.36 9.38 -7.96
N ASP A 78 -7.49 9.72 -8.92
CA ASP A 78 -6.38 8.84 -9.27
C ASP A 78 -5.39 8.72 -8.11
N LYS A 79 -4.61 7.64 -8.12
CA LYS A 79 -3.65 7.33 -7.05
C LYS A 79 -2.64 8.46 -6.80
N ASP A 80 -2.25 9.20 -7.84
CA ASP A 80 -1.19 10.21 -7.75
C ASP A 80 -1.75 11.51 -7.14
N ARG A 81 -2.96 11.92 -7.53
CA ARG A 81 -3.70 13.01 -6.86
C ARG A 81 -4.04 12.66 -5.41
N ALA A 82 -4.44 11.42 -5.15
CA ALA A 82 -4.72 10.96 -3.80
C ALA A 82 -3.46 10.95 -2.92
N ALA A 83 -2.31 10.54 -3.46
CA ALA A 83 -1.03 10.66 -2.76
C ALA A 83 -0.67 12.13 -2.48
N ALA A 84 -0.87 13.04 -3.44
CA ALA A 84 -0.67 14.47 -3.23
C ALA A 84 -1.55 15.04 -2.12
N LEU A 85 -2.80 14.56 -1.98
CA LEU A 85 -3.67 14.92 -0.87
C LEU A 85 -3.10 14.47 0.48
N VAL A 86 -2.53 13.25 0.56
CA VAL A 86 -1.85 12.77 1.78
C VAL A 86 -0.69 13.68 2.17
N ILE A 87 0.15 14.06 1.19
CA ILE A 87 1.29 14.96 1.41
C ILE A 87 0.81 16.30 1.97
N ALA A 88 -0.23 16.89 1.34
CA ALA A 88 -0.80 18.16 1.77
C ALA A 88 -1.39 18.08 3.19
N ARG A 89 -2.12 17.00 3.51
CA ARG A 89 -2.69 16.78 4.84
C ARG A 89 -1.62 16.64 5.92
N ARG A 90 -0.55 15.89 5.65
CA ARG A 90 0.60 15.78 6.57
C ARG A 90 1.28 17.11 6.79
N ALA A 91 1.42 17.94 5.75
CA ALA A 91 2.02 19.27 5.87
C ALA A 91 1.17 20.20 6.76
N LEU A 92 -0.15 20.01 6.74
CA LEU A 92 -1.08 20.69 7.66
C LEU A 92 -1.11 20.07 9.07
N GLY A 93 -0.35 19.01 9.32
CA GLY A 93 -0.24 18.37 10.62
C GLY A 93 -1.27 17.29 10.92
N PHE A 94 -2.03 16.83 9.92
CA PHE A 94 -2.97 15.72 10.10
C PHE A 94 -2.25 14.37 10.09
N GLU A 95 -2.64 13.51 11.02
CA GLU A 95 -2.24 12.11 11.05
C GLU A 95 -3.07 11.24 10.11
N GLU A 96 -2.44 10.19 9.57
CA GLU A 96 -3.08 9.24 8.68
C GLU A 96 -3.42 7.93 9.38
N LYS A 97 -4.67 7.81 9.82
CA LYS A 97 -5.22 6.61 10.46
C LYS A 97 -5.92 5.71 9.44
N MET A 98 -5.88 4.40 9.72
CA MET A 98 -6.58 3.39 8.92
C MET A 98 -8.09 3.56 9.10
N PRO A 99 -8.89 3.41 8.03
CA PRO A 99 -10.34 3.38 8.14
C PRO A 99 -10.83 2.20 8.98
N LYS A 100 -11.80 2.45 9.88
CA LYS A 100 -12.36 1.43 10.80
C LYS A 100 -12.88 0.18 10.08
N HIS A 101 -13.46 0.35 8.89
CA HIS A 101 -13.94 -0.78 8.09
C HIS A 101 -12.79 -1.66 7.58
N TYR A 102 -11.63 -1.08 7.23
CA TYR A 102 -10.45 -1.87 6.88
C TYR A 102 -9.86 -2.56 8.11
N GLU A 103 -9.81 -1.91 9.26
CA GLU A 103 -9.35 -2.56 10.50
C GLU A 103 -10.22 -3.78 10.85
N ARG A 104 -11.54 -3.62 10.77
CA ARG A 104 -12.49 -4.73 10.98
C ARG A 104 -12.29 -5.84 9.96
N LEU A 105 -12.15 -5.49 8.69
CA LEU A 105 -11.97 -6.45 7.61
C LEU A 105 -10.65 -7.22 7.72
N LEU A 106 -9.58 -6.55 8.16
CA LEU A 106 -8.31 -7.21 8.44
C LEU A 106 -8.35 -8.07 9.70
N GLY A 107 -9.40 -7.97 10.53
CA GLY A 107 -9.69 -8.92 11.61
C GLY A 107 -10.63 -10.05 11.20
N ASP A 108 -11.18 -10.03 9.99
CA ASP A 108 -12.08 -11.07 9.48
C ASP A 108 -11.26 -12.24 8.92
N GLY A 109 -11.34 -13.39 9.60
CA GLY A 109 -10.63 -14.60 9.23
C GLY A 109 -11.03 -15.15 7.86
N GLU A 110 -12.27 -14.94 7.42
CA GLU A 110 -12.69 -15.36 6.08
C GLU A 110 -12.04 -14.50 4.99
N PHE A 111 -11.99 -13.19 5.21
CA PHE A 111 -11.36 -12.27 4.27
C PHE A 111 -9.85 -12.49 4.17
N LEU A 112 -9.18 -12.63 5.32
CA LEU A 112 -7.74 -12.93 5.32
C LEU A 112 -7.46 -14.29 4.68
N GLY A 113 -8.30 -15.30 4.93
CA GLY A 113 -8.23 -16.60 4.26
C GLY A 113 -8.35 -16.47 2.74
N TYR A 114 -9.29 -15.67 2.25
CA TYR A 114 -9.42 -15.35 0.82
C TYR A 114 -8.16 -14.67 0.26
N ALA A 115 -7.65 -13.63 0.93
CA ALA A 115 -6.46 -12.92 0.48
C ALA A 115 -5.20 -13.82 0.46
N ILE A 116 -5.04 -14.69 1.47
CA ILE A 116 -3.96 -15.68 1.52
C ILE A 116 -4.08 -16.65 0.36
N ALA A 117 -5.27 -17.23 0.13
CA ALA A 117 -5.51 -18.17 -0.96
C ALA A 117 -5.20 -17.54 -2.33
N TYR A 118 -5.60 -16.28 -2.55
CA TYR A 118 -5.26 -15.51 -3.75
C TYR A 118 -3.74 -15.45 -3.97
N TRP A 119 -2.97 -15.09 -2.94
CA TRP A 119 -1.52 -14.99 -3.08
C TRP A 119 -0.83 -16.34 -3.23
N GLU A 120 -1.37 -17.42 -2.64
CA GLU A 120 -0.88 -18.79 -2.84
C GLU A 120 -1.04 -19.22 -4.31
N GLU A 121 -2.22 -19.04 -4.87
CA GLU A 121 -2.48 -19.30 -6.29
C GLU A 121 -1.57 -18.44 -7.17
N LYS A 122 -1.42 -17.15 -6.86
CA LYS A 122 -0.55 -16.24 -7.60
C LYS A 122 0.92 -16.67 -7.56
N VAL A 123 1.38 -17.18 -6.42
CA VAL A 123 2.73 -17.71 -6.26
C VAL A 123 2.93 -18.95 -7.16
N GLU A 124 1.95 -19.85 -7.24
CA GLU A 124 2.03 -21.01 -8.11
C GLU A 124 1.95 -20.64 -9.60
N GLU A 125 1.09 -19.70 -9.99
CA GLU A 125 1.05 -19.12 -11.35
C GLU A 125 2.43 -18.56 -11.74
N LEU A 126 3.04 -17.75 -10.87
CA LEU A 126 4.35 -17.15 -11.13
C LEU A 126 5.48 -18.19 -11.15
N ARG A 127 5.37 -19.28 -10.37
CA ARG A 127 6.32 -20.42 -10.42
C ARG A 127 6.20 -21.19 -11.73
N ALA A 128 4.99 -21.44 -12.21
CA ALA A 128 4.76 -22.11 -13.50
C ALA A 128 5.30 -21.25 -14.65
N ARG A 129 4.91 -19.97 -14.70
CA ARG A 129 5.40 -19.01 -15.70
C ARG A 129 6.92 -18.89 -15.71
N LYS A 130 7.57 -18.93 -14.54
CA LYS A 130 9.04 -18.90 -14.45
C LYS A 130 9.69 -20.17 -15.01
N ARG A 131 9.05 -21.34 -14.87
CA ARG A 131 9.55 -22.62 -15.42
C ARG A 131 9.46 -22.66 -16.94
N GLU A 132 8.39 -22.11 -17.50
CA GLU A 132 8.16 -22.05 -18.95
C GLU A 132 9.01 -20.99 -19.66
N GLU A 133 9.33 -19.88 -18.97
CA GLU A 133 10.05 -18.76 -19.56
C GLU A 133 11.52 -19.09 -19.83
N LYS A 134 11.81 -19.36 -21.11
CA LYS A 134 13.17 -19.63 -21.59
C LYS A 134 14.04 -18.37 -21.65
N ASN A 135 13.43 -17.18 -21.75
CA ASN A 135 14.18 -15.94 -21.84
C ASN A 135 14.65 -15.46 -20.46
N LYS A 136 15.97 -15.44 -20.24
CA LYS A 136 16.62 -14.98 -18.99
C LYS A 136 16.07 -13.64 -18.47
N TRP A 137 15.86 -12.65 -19.35
CA TRP A 137 15.46 -11.31 -18.94
C TRP A 137 13.98 -11.25 -18.53
N LYS A 138 13.09 -11.91 -19.27
CA LYS A 138 11.68 -12.03 -18.89
C LYS A 138 11.53 -12.87 -17.62
N GLY A 139 12.32 -13.94 -17.48
CA GLY A 139 12.37 -14.76 -16.27
C GLY A 139 12.81 -13.96 -15.03
N ASN A 140 13.70 -12.97 -15.17
CA ASN A 140 14.07 -12.07 -14.08
C ASN A 140 12.92 -11.15 -13.64
N ALA A 141 12.09 -10.67 -14.57
CA ALA A 141 10.91 -9.90 -14.22
C ALA A 141 9.91 -10.75 -13.42
N VAL A 142 9.64 -11.98 -13.90
CA VAL A 142 8.76 -12.95 -13.21
C VAL A 142 9.32 -13.30 -11.83
N ARG A 143 10.65 -13.44 -11.68
CA ARG A 143 11.30 -13.67 -10.39
C ARG A 143 11.04 -12.51 -9.40
N LYS A 144 11.19 -11.26 -9.83
CA LYS A 144 10.91 -10.09 -8.97
C LYS A 144 9.43 -10.02 -8.58
N ASP A 145 8.52 -10.36 -9.50
CA ASP A 145 7.09 -10.39 -9.21
C ASP A 145 6.75 -11.55 -8.24
N LEU A 146 7.41 -12.71 -8.35
CA LEU A 146 7.31 -13.83 -7.40
C LEU A 146 7.83 -13.46 -6.00
N GLU A 147 8.96 -12.73 -5.92
CA GLU A 147 9.49 -12.23 -4.65
C GLU A 147 8.50 -11.29 -3.94
N LYS A 148 7.82 -10.42 -4.71
CA LYS A 148 6.76 -9.55 -4.17
C LYS A 148 5.54 -10.34 -3.68
N ALA A 149 5.05 -11.29 -4.47
CA ALA A 149 3.92 -12.13 -4.10
C ALA A 149 4.21 -12.93 -2.81
N LYS A 150 5.42 -13.51 -2.69
CA LYS A 150 5.87 -14.18 -1.47
C LYS A 150 5.93 -13.25 -0.26
N LYS A 151 6.39 -12.01 -0.45
CA LYS A 151 6.42 -11.00 0.62
C LYS A 151 4.99 -10.65 1.08
N SER A 152 4.06 -10.43 0.15
CA SER A 152 2.65 -10.20 0.48
C SER A 152 2.04 -11.37 1.26
N LEU A 153 2.27 -12.61 0.78
CA LEU A 153 1.81 -13.82 1.46
C LEU A 153 2.38 -13.96 2.88
N HIS A 154 3.67 -13.68 3.05
CA HIS A 154 4.32 -13.73 4.36
C HIS A 154 3.71 -12.71 5.33
N LEU A 155 3.53 -11.46 4.90
CA LEU A 155 2.90 -10.40 5.71
C LEU A 155 1.49 -10.80 6.17
N LEU A 156 0.69 -11.41 5.30
CA LEU A 156 -0.67 -11.84 5.64
C LEU A 156 -0.67 -13.00 6.64
N ARG A 157 0.21 -13.99 6.46
CA ARG A 157 0.35 -15.11 7.41
C ARG A 157 0.82 -14.65 8.79
N GLU A 158 1.76 -13.71 8.83
CA GLU A 158 2.22 -13.10 10.07
C GLU A 158 1.07 -12.37 10.78
N SER A 159 0.20 -11.66 10.05
CA SER A 159 -0.96 -11.01 10.64
C SER A 159 -2.03 -11.95 11.19
N VAL A 160 -2.12 -13.19 10.68
CA VAL A 160 -3.05 -14.21 11.19
C VAL A 160 -2.49 -14.94 12.42
N GLY A 161 -1.17 -15.14 12.49
CA GLY A 161 -0.50 -15.86 13.58
C GLY A 161 -0.07 -15.00 14.78
N GLY A 162 -0.21 -13.67 14.70
CA GLY A 162 0.02 -12.76 15.81
C GLY A 162 -1.26 -12.51 16.63
N GLU A 163 -1.10 -12.12 17.91
CA GLU A 163 -2.23 -11.63 18.73
C GLU A 163 -3.00 -10.53 17.98
N PRO A 164 -4.34 -10.46 18.16
CA PRO A 164 -5.19 -9.56 17.41
C PRO A 164 -4.68 -8.13 17.54
N VAL A 165 -4.52 -7.46 16.39
CA VAL A 165 -4.26 -6.03 16.26
C VAL A 165 -5.52 -5.29 16.74
N GLY A 166 -5.75 -5.29 18.06
CA GLY A 166 -7.05 -4.99 18.65
C GLY A 166 -7.08 -4.81 20.17
N ALA A 167 -5.94 -4.88 20.88
CA ALA A 167 -5.89 -4.56 22.30
C ALA A 167 -5.48 -3.08 22.53
N THR A 168 -6.45 -2.27 22.94
CA THR A 168 -6.33 -0.88 23.45
C THR A 168 -5.85 0.20 22.49
N TYR A 169 -6.78 0.67 21.65
CA TYR A 169 -6.71 1.99 21.02
C TYR A 169 -7.46 3.03 21.86
N GLN A 170 -6.99 3.28 23.09
CA GLN A 170 -7.39 4.45 23.87
C GLN A 170 -6.23 5.46 23.88
N VAL A 171 -6.54 6.67 23.44
CA VAL A 171 -5.62 7.81 23.39
C VAL A 171 -5.57 8.45 24.77
N ALA A 172 -4.41 8.43 25.43
CA ALA A 172 -4.08 9.43 26.44
C ALA A 172 -3.62 10.70 25.71
N PRO A 173 -4.12 11.90 26.05
CA PRO A 173 -3.69 13.13 25.41
C PRO A 173 -2.34 13.56 26.01
N SER A 174 -1.23 13.19 25.37
CA SER A 174 0.07 13.77 25.73
C SER A 174 0.28 15.05 24.93
N GLN A 175 -0.01 16.18 25.57
CA GLN A 175 0.64 17.44 25.27
C GLN A 175 2.13 17.27 25.59
N GLU A 176 2.95 16.93 24.61
CA GLU A 176 4.39 17.14 24.71
C GLU A 176 4.99 17.16 23.31
N THR A 177 5.65 18.27 23.01
CA THR A 177 6.36 18.54 21.76
C THR A 177 7.59 17.63 21.65
N ALA A 178 7.36 16.36 21.32
CA ALA A 178 8.40 15.42 20.89
C ALA A 178 8.56 15.49 19.37
N ASP A 179 9.79 15.34 18.88
CA ASP A 179 10.17 15.47 17.48
C ASP A 179 9.17 14.84 16.49
N ARG A 180 8.36 15.71 15.87
CA ARG A 180 7.33 15.41 14.85
C ARG A 180 7.86 14.69 13.59
N TRP A 181 9.16 14.44 13.54
CA TRP A 181 9.90 13.82 12.44
C TRP A 181 10.09 12.32 12.58
N LYS A 182 9.71 11.75 13.74
CA LYS A 182 9.85 10.33 14.05
C LYS A 182 8.53 9.69 14.50
N GLU A 183 7.38 10.23 14.15
CA GLU A 183 6.14 9.46 14.35
C GLU A 183 6.21 8.20 13.48
N PRO A 184 6.29 7.00 14.08
CA PRO A 184 6.20 5.78 13.31
C PRO A 184 4.74 5.69 12.89
N VAL A 185 4.44 6.03 11.65
CA VAL A 185 3.25 5.48 10.99
C VAL A 185 3.40 3.98 11.17
N ARG A 186 2.66 3.37 12.12
CA ARG A 186 2.84 1.97 12.56
C ARG A 186 2.94 1.06 11.33
N GLU A 187 4.17 0.69 10.98
CA GLU A 187 4.59 0.48 9.58
C GLU A 187 3.94 -0.75 8.93
N ASN A 188 3.57 -1.75 9.73
CA ASN A 188 3.07 -3.03 9.23
C ASN A 188 1.60 -2.97 8.79
N GLY A 189 0.75 -2.15 9.43
CA GLY A 189 -0.70 -2.16 9.19
C GLY A 189 -1.06 -1.78 7.75
N TRP A 190 -0.50 -0.68 7.23
CA TRP A 190 -0.74 -0.26 5.85
C TRP A 190 -0.16 -1.23 4.81
N GLN A 191 0.91 -1.96 5.14
CA GLN A 191 1.46 -3.00 4.28
C GLN A 191 0.56 -4.22 4.22
N VAL A 192 0.03 -4.66 5.37
CA VAL A 192 -0.96 -5.75 5.46
C VAL A 192 -2.22 -5.36 4.70
N ALA A 193 -2.75 -4.16 4.92
CA ALA A 193 -3.90 -3.63 4.17
C ALA A 193 -3.65 -3.63 2.67
N TYR A 194 -2.47 -3.19 2.22
CA TYR A 194 -2.11 -3.23 0.81
C TYR A 194 -2.04 -4.67 0.30
N ALA A 195 -1.37 -5.58 1.00
CA ALA A 195 -1.31 -6.98 0.61
C ALA A 195 -2.70 -7.63 0.50
N ALA A 196 -3.62 -7.31 1.41
CA ALA A 196 -4.95 -7.90 1.45
C ALA A 196 -5.93 -7.28 0.44
N LEU A 197 -5.88 -5.97 0.23
CA LEU A 197 -6.88 -5.24 -0.58
C LEU A 197 -6.44 -5.01 -2.02
N ALA A 198 -5.14 -4.76 -2.25
CA ALA A 198 -4.64 -4.23 -3.52
C ALA A 198 -4.92 -5.16 -4.70
N GLU A 199 -4.10 -6.19 -4.89
CA GLU A 199 -4.31 -7.15 -5.98
C GLU A 199 -5.50 -8.10 -5.74
N PRO A 200 -5.76 -8.60 -4.51
CA PRO A 200 -6.86 -9.55 -4.30
C PRO A 200 -8.25 -9.01 -4.64
N LEU A 201 -8.50 -7.70 -4.49
CA LEU A 201 -9.77 -7.08 -4.88
C LEU A 201 -9.72 -6.36 -6.24
N LEU A 202 -8.58 -5.77 -6.62
CA LEU A 202 -8.49 -4.98 -7.86
C LEU A 202 -7.99 -5.79 -9.07
N GLY A 203 -7.37 -6.95 -8.86
CA GLY A 203 -6.82 -7.82 -9.90
C GLY A 203 -5.67 -7.19 -10.70
N GLY A 204 -4.82 -6.41 -10.04
CA GLY A 204 -3.59 -5.84 -10.61
C GLY A 204 -3.76 -4.53 -11.41
N SER A 205 -5.00 -4.09 -11.68
CA SER A 205 -5.25 -2.77 -12.27
C SER A 205 -5.42 -1.71 -11.18
N PHE A 206 -4.43 -0.84 -11.03
CA PHE A 206 -4.45 0.29 -10.08
C PHE A 206 -4.88 1.62 -10.73
N ARG A 207 -5.55 1.55 -11.89
CA ARG A 207 -6.09 2.73 -12.57
C ARG A 207 -7.43 3.15 -11.99
N ASP A 208 -8.26 2.18 -11.64
CA ASP A 208 -9.56 2.38 -11.02
C ASP A 208 -9.54 1.79 -9.61
N LEU A 209 -9.74 2.67 -8.63
CA LEU A 209 -9.74 2.33 -7.21
C LEU A 209 -11.15 2.42 -6.62
N SER A 210 -12.17 2.70 -7.45
CA SER A 210 -13.58 2.72 -7.06
C SER A 210 -14.09 1.40 -6.46
N PRO A 211 -13.58 0.19 -6.81
CA PRO A 211 -14.03 -1.05 -6.18
C PRO A 211 -13.74 -1.14 -4.67
N LEU A 212 -12.84 -0.30 -4.14
CA LEU A 212 -12.57 -0.25 -2.70
C LEU A 212 -13.61 0.59 -1.95
N ARG A 213 -14.45 1.38 -2.64
CA ARG A 213 -15.39 2.29 -1.98
C ARG A 213 -16.46 1.57 -1.13
N PRO A 214 -17.12 0.48 -1.59
CA PRO A 214 -18.07 -0.27 -0.74
C PRO A 214 -17.39 -0.83 0.51
N VAL A 215 -16.20 -1.41 0.34
CA VAL A 215 -15.39 -1.96 1.44
C VAL A 215 -15.04 -0.87 2.45
N LEU A 216 -14.69 0.32 1.97
CA LEU A 216 -14.26 1.45 2.79
C LEU A 216 -15.41 2.14 3.53
N VAL A 217 -16.58 2.26 2.89
CA VAL A 217 -17.71 3.05 3.39
C VAL A 217 -18.72 2.19 4.14
N LEU A 218 -19.01 0.99 3.63
CA LEU A 218 -20.02 0.07 4.18
C LEU A 218 -19.36 -1.07 4.98
N GLY A 219 -18.07 -1.35 4.74
CA GLY A 219 -17.43 -2.55 5.27
C GLY A 219 -17.87 -3.82 4.56
N GLU A 220 -18.59 -3.68 3.46
CA GLU A 220 -19.08 -4.78 2.66
C GLU A 220 -17.97 -5.24 1.73
N TRP A 221 -17.57 -6.49 1.90
CA TRP A 221 -16.78 -7.21 0.92
C TRP A 221 -17.59 -8.44 0.52
N GLU A 222 -17.83 -8.59 -0.78
CA GLU A 222 -18.36 -9.83 -1.33
C GLU A 222 -17.21 -10.57 -2.00
N ARG A 223 -17.19 -11.91 -1.87
CA ARG A 223 -16.25 -12.72 -2.64
C ARG A 223 -16.49 -12.46 -4.13
N PRO A 224 -15.50 -11.95 -4.89
CA PRO A 224 -15.72 -11.60 -6.28
C PRO A 224 -16.14 -12.84 -7.12
N ALA A 225 -17.39 -12.86 -7.61
CA ALA A 225 -17.95 -14.00 -8.35
C ALA A 225 -17.27 -14.30 -9.72
N ARG A 226 -16.34 -13.45 -10.18
CA ARG A 226 -15.80 -13.48 -11.56
C ARG A 226 -14.29 -13.59 -11.69
N ARG A 227 -13.56 -13.85 -10.62
CA ARG A 227 -12.10 -14.05 -10.73
C ARG A 227 -11.78 -15.27 -9.93
N LEU A 228 -11.40 -16.34 -10.62
CA LEU A 228 -10.92 -17.62 -10.10
C LEU A 228 -10.28 -17.42 -8.72
N ALA A 229 -11.08 -17.58 -7.68
CA ALA A 229 -10.60 -18.13 -6.44
C ALA A 229 -10.79 -19.64 -6.61
N PRO A 230 -9.85 -20.49 -6.15
CA PRO A 230 -10.06 -21.92 -6.25
C PRO A 230 -11.35 -22.27 -5.49
N ASP A 231 -12.09 -23.26 -5.97
CA ASP A 231 -13.28 -23.84 -5.34
C ASP A 231 -12.93 -24.52 -3.99
N LEU A 232 -12.38 -23.76 -3.03
CA LEU A 232 -11.83 -24.25 -1.77
C LEU A 232 -12.83 -24.17 -0.60
N VAL A 233 -14.14 -24.12 -0.88
CA VAL A 233 -15.18 -24.14 0.15
C VAL A 233 -15.81 -25.52 0.33
N GLN A 234 -15.39 -26.55 -0.41
CA GLN A 234 -15.93 -27.91 -0.24
C GLN A 234 -14.98 -28.96 0.36
N GLY A 235 -13.79 -28.63 0.90
CA GLY A 235 -12.97 -29.73 1.43
C GLY A 235 -11.68 -29.45 2.20
N ARG A 236 -11.48 -28.28 2.81
CA ARG A 236 -10.42 -28.13 3.81
C ARG A 236 -10.93 -27.38 5.02
N ASP A 237 -10.99 -28.10 6.14
CA ASP A 237 -11.39 -27.61 7.44
C ASP A 237 -10.63 -26.33 7.82
N TYR A 238 -11.37 -25.22 7.90
CA TYR A 238 -10.97 -23.96 8.53
C TYR A 238 -10.95 -24.05 10.07
N GLN A 239 -10.76 -25.26 10.62
CA GLN A 239 -10.72 -25.50 12.06
C GLN A 239 -9.38 -25.10 12.70
N HIS A 240 -8.33 -24.87 11.91
CA HIS A 240 -6.97 -24.71 12.45
C HIS A 240 -6.58 -23.29 12.92
N TYR A 241 -7.45 -22.29 12.75
CA TYR A 241 -7.21 -20.89 13.17
C TYR A 241 -8.20 -20.38 14.23
N ARG A 242 -8.92 -21.28 14.92
CA ARG A 242 -9.56 -20.93 16.20
C ARG A 242 -8.56 -21.24 17.32
N GLY A 243 -7.95 -20.20 17.88
CA GLY A 243 -7.49 -20.29 19.26
C GLY A 243 -8.72 -20.46 20.13
N GLU A 244 -8.99 -21.69 20.57
CA GLU A 244 -9.96 -21.93 21.63
C GLU A 244 -9.41 -21.35 22.94
N PRO A 245 -10.17 -20.55 23.70
CA PRO A 245 -9.82 -20.24 25.07
C PRO A 245 -10.06 -21.51 25.90
N GLY A 246 -8.97 -22.13 26.37
CA GLY A 246 -9.03 -23.20 27.37
C GLY A 246 -9.73 -22.70 28.64
N GLY A 247 -10.65 -23.53 29.15
CA GLY A 247 -11.48 -23.28 30.32
C GLY A 247 -10.77 -23.40 31.67
#